data_AF-A0A358SQH3-F1
#
_entry.id   AF-A0A358SQH3-F1
#
_cell.length_a   1.000
_cell.length_b   1.000
_cell.length_c   1.000
_cell.angle_alpha   90.00
_cell.angle_beta   90.00
_cell.angle_gamma   90.00
#
_symmetry.space_group_name_H-M   'P 1'
#
loop_
_entity.id
_entity.type
_entity.pdbx_description
1 polymer ?
#
loop_
_entity_poly.entity_id
_entity_poly.type
_entity_poly.pdbx_seq_one_letter_code
_entity_poly.pdbx_strand_id
1 'polypeptide(L)' 'MPCTLHVAWDEGLTAYDFGADHPMAPIRVELTIELARAFGLFGRAGVSIEPPVAATDVQLQMVHIGRYIAAVRQAGG' A
#
# COMPACT_ATOMS: atom_id res chain seq x y z
N MET A 1 12.71 -18.29 -18.10
CA MET A 1 12.85 -17.35 -16.97
C MET A 1 11.98 -17.88 -15.84
N PRO A 2 12.49 -18.04 -14.60
CA PRO A 2 11.61 -18.30 -13.47
C PRO A 2 10.67 -17.10 -13.31
N CYS A 3 9.38 -17.37 -13.08
CA CYS A 3 8.40 -16.32 -12.82
C CYS A 3 8.61 -15.83 -11.38
N THR A 4 8.69 -14.51 -11.19
CA THR A 4 8.88 -13.87 -9.88
C THR A 4 7.65 -13.03 -9.53
N LEU A 5 7.36 -12.93 -8.23
CA LEU A 5 6.29 -12.10 -7.69
C LEU A 5 6.86 -11.19 -6.60
N HIS A 6 6.66 -9.88 -6.75
CA HIS A 6 6.93 -8.90 -5.71
C HIS A 6 5.63 -8.45 -5.07
N VAL A 7 5.55 -8.59 -3.74
CA VAL A 7 4.45 -8.09 -2.92
C VAL A 7 4.91 -6.82 -2.22
N ALA A 8 4.36 -5.67 -2.59
CA ALA A 8 4.61 -4.41 -1.90
C ALA A 8 3.73 -4.36 -0.64
N TRP A 9 4.32 -4.57 0.54
CA TRP A 9 3.59 -4.65 1.80
C TRP A 9 4.44 -4.17 2.98
N ASP A 10 3.81 -3.37 3.84
CA ASP A 10 4.26 -3.05 5.19
C ASP A 10 3.04 -2.83 6.11
N GLU A 11 3.21 -3.03 7.42
CA GLU A 11 2.13 -2.87 8.40
C GLU A 11 1.54 -1.45 8.44
N GLY A 12 2.27 -0.42 8.03
CA GLY A 12 1.78 0.97 7.96
C GLY A 12 0.65 1.17 6.96
N LEU A 13 0.47 0.28 5.98
CA LEU A 13 -0.64 0.34 5.02
C LEU A 13 -2.02 0.10 5.66
N THR A 14 -2.08 -0.43 6.88
CA THR A 14 -3.35 -0.61 7.61
C THR A 14 -3.67 0.53 8.56
N ALA A 15 -2.74 1.48 8.74
CA ALA A 15 -2.86 2.57 9.70
C ALA A 15 -3.76 3.73 9.25
N TYR A 16 -4.28 3.69 8.02
CA TYR A 16 -5.24 4.70 7.56
C TYR A 16 -6.50 4.66 8.43
N ASP A 17 -7.10 5.81 8.69
CA ASP A 17 -8.43 5.89 9.29
C ASP A 17 -9.27 6.85 8.46
N PHE A 18 -10.31 6.33 7.80
CA PHE A 18 -11.24 7.11 7.00
C PHE A 18 -12.50 7.49 7.80
N GLY A 19 -12.59 7.11 9.07
CA GLY A 19 -13.74 7.25 9.94
C GLY A 19 -14.56 5.96 10.05
N ALA A 20 -15.26 5.82 11.18
CA ALA A 20 -15.96 4.60 11.58
C ALA A 20 -16.99 4.08 10.57
N ASP A 21 -17.69 4.98 9.87
CA ASP A 21 -18.74 4.64 8.91
C ASP A 21 -18.26 4.61 7.46
N HIS A 22 -16.96 4.80 7.22
CA HIS A 22 -16.43 4.88 5.87
C HIS A 22 -16.26 3.47 5.25
N PRO A 23 -16.83 3.20 4.05
CA PRO A 23 -16.83 1.85 3.48
C PRO A 23 -15.43 1.33 3.09
N MET A 24 -14.47 2.23 2.89
CA MET A 24 -13.08 1.88 2.60
C MET A 24 -12.31 1.56 3.89
N ALA A 25 -12.58 0.41 4.48
CA ALA A 25 -11.95 -0.03 5.73
C ALA A 25 -10.57 -0.69 5.48
N PRO A 26 -9.49 -0.25 6.16
CA PRO A 26 -8.14 -0.79 5.97
C PRO A 26 -7.93 -2.24 6.40
N ILE A 27 -8.81 -2.76 7.25
CA ILE A 27 -8.86 -4.19 7.64
C ILE A 27 -8.89 -5.12 6.43
N ARG A 28 -9.43 -4.68 5.28
CA ARG A 28 -9.41 -5.46 4.04
C ARG A 28 -7.98 -5.85 3.63
N VAL A 29 -7.00 -4.99 3.86
CA VAL A 29 -5.60 -5.23 3.48
C VAL A 29 -4.95 -6.18 4.49
N GLU A 30 -5.16 -5.93 5.78
CA GLU A 30 -4.70 -6.81 6.87
C GLU A 30 -5.17 -8.25 6.66
N LEU A 31 -6.48 -8.45 6.47
CA LEU A 31 -7.06 -9.78 6.26
C LEU A 31 -6.55 -10.46 4.98
N THR A 32 -6.24 -9.69 3.93
CA THR A 32 -5.66 -10.24 2.69
C THR A 32 -4.26 -10.79 2.95
N ILE A 33 -3.44 -10.07 3.71
CA ILE A 33 -2.07 -10.47 4.03
C ILE A 33 -2.05 -11.64 5.00
N GLU A 34 -2.90 -11.63 6.03
CA GLU A 34 -3.03 -12.73 6.97
C GLU A 34 -3.50 -14.02 6.27
N LEU A 35 -4.45 -13.92 5.34
CA LEU A 35 -4.86 -15.07 4.53
C LEU A 35 -3.72 -15.58 3.64
N ALA A 36 -2.95 -14.69 3.00
CA ALA A 36 -1.79 -15.07 2.19
C ALA A 36 -0.69 -15.77 3.01
N ARG A 37 -0.47 -15.31 4.25
CA ARG A 37 0.43 -15.96 5.23
C ARG A 37 -0.08 -17.35 5.61
N ALA A 38 -1.37 -17.48 5.91
CA ALA A 38 -1.98 -18.76 6.27
C ALA A 38 -1.84 -19.82 5.16
N PHE A 39 -1.89 -19.41 3.89
CA PHE A 39 -1.63 -20.29 2.74
C PHE A 39 -0.15 -20.52 2.41
N GLY A 40 0.77 -19.95 3.20
CA GLY A 40 2.21 -20.08 3.01
C GLY A 40 2.72 -19.43 1.72
N LEU A 41 2.00 -18.46 1.14
CA LEU A 41 2.34 -17.89 -0.17
C LEU A 41 3.71 -17.20 -0.15
N PHE A 42 4.06 -16.59 0.98
CA PHE A 42 5.29 -15.83 1.15
C PHE A 42 6.55 -16.68 1.26
N GLY A 43 6.41 -17.99 1.52
CA GLY A 43 7.53 -18.93 1.51
C GLY A 43 7.76 -19.61 0.16
N ARG A 44 6.95 -19.30 -0.87
CA ARG A 44 7.07 -19.94 -2.18
C ARG A 44 8.28 -19.41 -2.94
N ALA A 45 8.91 -20.28 -3.74
CA ALA A 45 10.03 -19.91 -4.57
C ALA A 45 9.66 -18.76 -5.53
N GLY A 46 10.50 -17.73 -5.59
CA GLY A 46 10.31 -16.56 -6.46
C GLY A 46 9.37 -15.49 -5.93
N VAL A 47 8.83 -15.64 -4.71
CA VAL A 47 8.05 -14.59 -4.03
C VAL A 47 8.98 -13.79 -3.12
N SER A 48 8.93 -12.47 -3.22
CA SER A 48 9.50 -11.58 -2.19
C SER A 48 8.51 -10.53 -1.75
N ILE A 49 8.73 -10.03 -0.53
CA ILE A 49 7.94 -8.98 0.08
C ILE A 49 8.89 -7.83 0.38
N GLU A 50 8.52 -6.63 -0.06
CA GLU A 50 9.27 -5.42 0.26
C GLU A 50 8.33 -4.29 0.65
N PRO A 51 8.74 -3.42 1.59
CA PRO A 51 7.94 -2.25 1.93
C PRO A 51 7.84 -1.30 0.71
N PRO A 52 6.66 -0.74 0.42
CA PRO A 52 6.54 0.25 -0.64
C PRO A 52 7.34 1.51 -0.30
N VAL A 53 8.01 2.07 -1.31
CA VAL A 53 8.70 3.36 -1.17
C VAL A 53 7.71 4.49 -1.44
N ALA A 54 7.70 5.51 -0.57
CA ALA A 54 6.89 6.70 -0.78
C ALA A 54 7.23 7.37 -2.13
N ALA A 55 6.20 7.72 -2.90
CA ALA A 55 6.38 8.42 -4.16
C ALA A 55 7.00 9.81 -3.95
N THR A 56 7.96 10.16 -4.79
CA THR A 56 8.56 11.50 -4.85
C THR A 56 7.58 12.52 -5.42
N ASP A 57 7.79 13.81 -5.12
CA ASP A 57 6.97 14.88 -5.72
C ASP A 57 7.05 14.89 -7.25
N VAL A 58 8.24 14.60 -7.82
CA VAL A 58 8.41 14.47 -9.28
C VAL A 58 7.50 13.38 -9.84
N GLN A 59 7.41 12.22 -9.17
CA GLN A 59 6.54 11.13 -9.61
C GLN A 59 5.06 11.48 -9.47
N LEU A 60 4.66 12.13 -8.37
CA LEU A 60 3.28 12.59 -8.18
C LEU A 60 2.88 13.63 -9.24
N GLN A 61 3.80 14.51 -9.61
CA GLN A 61 3.59 15.57 -10.60
C GLN A 61 3.53 15.08 -12.06
N MET A 62 3.86 13.82 -12.33
CA MET A 62 3.67 13.24 -13.67
C MET A 62 2.19 13.20 -14.09
N VAL A 63 1.27 13.16 -13.12
CA VAL A 63 -0.18 13.09 -13.36
C VAL A 63 -0.98 14.15 -12.60
N HIS A 64 -0.46 14.66 -11.47
CA HIS A 64 -1.15 15.63 -10.64
C HIS A 64 -0.54 17.03 -10.74
N ILE A 65 -1.39 18.06 -10.68
CA ILE A 65 -0.93 19.45 -10.58
C ILE A 65 -0.41 19.75 -9.16
N GLY A 66 0.63 20.58 -9.05
CA GLY A 66 1.27 20.90 -7.77
C GLY A 66 0.31 21.44 -6.70
N ARG A 67 -0.67 22.28 -7.08
CA ARG A 67 -1.67 22.81 -6.13
C ARG A 67 -2.55 21.74 -5.50
N TYR A 68 -2.82 20.64 -6.20
CA TYR A 68 -3.61 19.52 -5.67
C TYR A 68 -2.80 18.74 -4.63
N ILE A 69 -1.54 18.44 -4.95
CA ILE A 69 -0.62 17.78 -4.01
C ILE A 69 -0.48 18.59 -2.72
N ALA A 70 -0.29 19.91 -2.83
CA ALA A 70 -0.22 20.80 -1.68
C ALA A 70 -1.50 20.77 -0.83
N ALA A 71 -2.67 20.79 -1.45
CA ALA A 71 -3.95 20.72 -0.75
C ALA A 71 -4.14 19.39 0.00
N VAL A 72 -3.77 18.26 -0.60
CA VAL A 72 -3.84 16.94 0.07
C VAL A 72 -2.90 16.88 1.26
N ARG A 73 -1.67 17.37 1.14
CA ARG A 73 -0.70 17.43 2.25
C ARG A 73 -1.18 18.30 3.40
N GLN A 74 -1.88 19.39 3.10
CA GLN A 74 -2.46 20.27 4.13
C GLN A 74 -3.66 19.62 4.83
N ALA A 75 -4.45 18.82 4.12
CA ALA A 75 -5.64 18.17 4.66
C ALA A 75 -5.33 16.91 5.47
N GLY A 76 -4.31 16.14 5.09
CA GLY A 76 -3.95 14.85 5.71
C GLY A 76 -3.02 14.95 6.91
N GLY A 77 -3.09 16.05 7.67
CA GLY A 77 -2.31 16.26 8.90
C GLY A 77 -2.68 15.28 10.00
#